data_AF-A0A9J6ECC5-F1
#
_entry.id   AF-A0A9J6ECC5-F1
#
_cell.length_a   1.000
_cell.length_b   1.000
_cell.length_c   1.000
_cell.angle_alpha   90.00
_cell.angle_beta   90.00
_cell.angle_gamma   90.00
#
_symmetry.space_group_name_H-M   'P 1'
#
loop_
_entity.id
_entity.type
_entity.pdbx_description
1 polymer ?
#
loop_
_entity_poly.entity_id
_entity_poly.type
_entity_poly.pdbx_seq_one_letter_code
_entity_poly.pdbx_strand_id
1 'polypeptide(L)'
;MRPVRFLTRKHVYPSNIEKMSVRPAVQLFSAAVAAAVSYLKDQAGHTYDLEFTSAGPTIEFIKMMQKCFALTDVSNFQKYIHCNNEDSRPFTDVEDPRLEWLETVFLDYIEDLKNESLTGNFSSKETYHAIVFATKTNVDCIRHLLTVKHFKFVLTRKLSSDPVESLFGFLRRSAGRNDMFNVKSTVCGLEKM
;
A
#
# COMPACT_ATOMS: atom_id res chain seq x y z
N MET A 1 -16.57 -17.50 -15.97
CA MET A 1 -16.57 -16.09 -15.50
C MET A 1 -15.16 -15.77 -15.00
N ARG A 2 -14.52 -14.65 -15.41
CA ARG A 2 -13.18 -14.31 -14.87
C ARG A 2 -13.34 -13.80 -13.42
N PRO A 3 -12.74 -14.44 -12.41
CA PRO A 3 -12.92 -14.07 -11.01
C PRO A 3 -12.36 -12.67 -10.70
N VAL A 4 -11.30 -12.24 -11.40
CA VAL A 4 -10.75 -10.89 -11.30
C VAL A 4 -10.68 -10.25 -12.69
N ARG A 5 -11.47 -9.18 -12.93
CA ARG A 5 -11.59 -8.55 -14.26
C ARG A 5 -10.62 -7.40 -14.50
N PHE A 6 -10.10 -6.79 -13.44
CA PHE A 6 -9.22 -5.62 -13.55
C PHE A 6 -7.75 -5.98 -13.75
N LEU A 7 -7.34 -7.24 -13.52
CA LEU A 7 -5.98 -7.69 -13.77
C LEU A 7 -5.72 -7.74 -15.29
N THR A 8 -4.62 -7.12 -15.68
CA THR A 8 -4.13 -7.07 -17.06
C THR A 8 -2.62 -7.22 -17.07
N ARG A 9 -2.02 -7.41 -18.25
CA ARG A 9 -0.57 -7.61 -18.43
C ARG A 9 0.28 -6.55 -17.72
N LYS A 10 -0.20 -5.29 -17.62
CA LYS A 10 0.51 -4.19 -16.94
C LYS A 10 0.74 -4.40 -15.43
N HIS A 11 -0.02 -5.28 -14.79
CA HIS A 11 0.15 -5.58 -13.36
C HIS A 11 1.40 -6.43 -13.11
N VAL A 12 1.78 -7.26 -14.09
CA VAL A 12 2.95 -8.15 -14.01
C VAL A 12 4.12 -7.57 -14.79
N TYR A 13 3.86 -6.92 -15.92
CA TYR A 13 4.86 -6.33 -16.81
C TYR A 13 4.57 -4.84 -17.05
N PRO A 14 4.73 -3.98 -16.03
CA PRO A 14 4.49 -2.54 -16.19
C PRO A 14 5.56 -1.89 -17.06
N SER A 15 5.12 -1.02 -17.97
CA SER A 15 6.02 -0.09 -18.68
C SER A 15 6.60 0.97 -17.72
N ASN A 16 7.61 1.72 -18.16
CA ASN A 16 8.25 2.76 -17.33
C ASN A 16 7.27 3.84 -16.85
N ILE A 17 6.23 4.15 -17.64
CA ILE A 17 5.17 5.09 -17.25
C ILE A 17 4.25 4.44 -16.21
N GLU A 18 3.88 3.17 -16.41
CA GLU A 18 2.96 2.46 -15.51
C GLU A 18 3.58 2.14 -14.15
N LYS A 19 4.91 1.99 -14.06
CA LYS A 19 5.64 1.82 -12.79
C LYS A 19 5.42 2.96 -11.80
N MET A 20 5.11 4.17 -12.29
CA MET A 20 4.82 5.34 -11.46
C MET A 20 3.38 5.33 -10.92
N SER A 21 2.53 4.41 -11.36
CA SER A 21 1.15 4.31 -10.89
C SER A 21 1.05 3.37 -9.71
N VAL A 22 0.55 3.88 -8.58
CA VAL A 22 0.28 3.08 -7.38
C VAL A 22 -0.93 2.15 -7.58
N ARG A 23 -1.88 2.52 -8.45
CA ARG A 23 -3.16 1.80 -8.61
C ARG A 23 -2.98 0.32 -9.04
N PRO A 24 -2.18 -0.02 -10.06
CA PRO A 24 -1.93 -1.42 -10.41
C PRO A 24 -1.34 -2.24 -9.25
N ALA A 25 -0.43 -1.67 -8.46
CA ALA A 25 0.14 -2.35 -7.30
C ALA A 25 -0.92 -2.63 -6.23
N VAL A 26 -1.75 -1.63 -5.89
CA VAL A 26 -2.87 -1.81 -4.94
C VAL A 26 -3.88 -2.84 -5.44
N GLN A 27 -4.16 -2.87 -6.74
CA GLN A 27 -5.04 -3.86 -7.34
C GLN A 27 -4.46 -5.27 -7.30
N LEU A 28 -3.16 -5.41 -7.54
CA LEU A 28 -2.44 -6.68 -7.47
C LEU A 28 -2.52 -7.27 -6.06
N PHE A 29 -2.32 -6.45 -5.02
CA PHE A 29 -2.38 -6.86 -3.62
C PHE A 29 -3.79 -6.76 -3.00
N SER A 30 -4.84 -7.00 -3.78
CA SER A 30 -6.22 -6.87 -3.28
C SER A 30 -6.81 -8.19 -2.78
N ALA A 31 -7.79 -8.10 -1.88
CA ALA A 31 -8.53 -9.27 -1.38
C ALA A 31 -9.15 -10.12 -2.49
N ALA A 32 -9.60 -9.48 -3.58
CA ALA A 32 -10.15 -10.18 -4.73
C ALA A 32 -9.12 -11.08 -5.41
N VAL A 33 -7.86 -10.63 -5.51
CA VAL A 33 -6.76 -11.43 -6.06
C VAL A 33 -6.39 -12.55 -5.10
N ALA A 34 -6.25 -12.27 -3.81
CA ALA A 34 -5.99 -13.31 -2.80
C ALA A 34 -7.07 -14.41 -2.81
N ALA A 35 -8.35 -14.03 -2.89
CA ALA A 35 -9.47 -14.97 -2.96
C ALA A 35 -9.47 -15.79 -4.25
N ALA A 36 -9.17 -15.16 -5.39
CA ALA A 36 -9.09 -15.87 -6.67
C ALA A 36 -7.94 -16.88 -6.70
N VAL A 37 -6.76 -16.50 -6.22
CA VAL A 37 -5.60 -17.42 -6.15
C VAL A 37 -5.86 -18.54 -5.14
N SER A 38 -6.51 -18.25 -4.00
CA SER A 38 -6.94 -19.27 -3.04
C SER A 38 -7.91 -20.27 -3.67
N TYR A 39 -8.93 -19.78 -4.38
CA TYR A 39 -9.86 -20.65 -5.09
C TYR A 39 -9.14 -21.53 -6.12
N LEU A 40 -8.20 -20.98 -6.90
CA LEU A 40 -7.44 -21.76 -7.87
C LEU A 40 -6.56 -22.83 -7.22
N LYS A 41 -5.93 -22.51 -6.08
CA LYS A 41 -5.19 -23.49 -5.27
C LYS A 41 -6.10 -24.63 -4.81
N ASP A 42 -7.28 -24.33 -4.32
CA ASP A 42 -8.24 -25.34 -3.83
C ASP A 42 -8.80 -26.21 -4.97
N GLN A 43 -8.86 -25.67 -6.18
CA GLN A 43 -9.33 -26.38 -7.38
C GLN A 43 -8.21 -27.06 -8.19
N ALA A 44 -6.93 -26.89 -7.82
CA ALA A 44 -5.79 -27.41 -8.58
C ALA A 44 -5.77 -28.95 -8.69
N GLY A 45 -6.44 -29.66 -7.77
CA GLY A 45 -6.64 -31.11 -7.82
C GLY A 45 -7.82 -31.57 -8.69
N HIS A 46 -8.66 -30.64 -9.15
CA HIS A 46 -9.90 -30.91 -9.90
C HIS A 46 -9.91 -30.28 -11.30
N THR A 47 -9.06 -29.28 -11.57
CA THR A 47 -8.96 -28.57 -12.85
C THR A 47 -7.51 -28.14 -13.17
N TYR A 48 -7.29 -27.89 -14.46
CA TYR A 48 -6.06 -27.97 -15.28
C TYR A 48 -4.79 -27.18 -14.93
N ASP A 49 -4.49 -26.80 -13.68
CA ASP A 49 -3.20 -26.14 -13.41
C ASP A 49 -2.61 -26.48 -12.03
N LEU A 50 -1.77 -27.53 -12.02
CA LEU A 50 -1.06 -28.01 -10.84
C LEU A 50 -0.12 -26.95 -10.24
N GLU A 51 0.26 -25.92 -11.00
CA GLU A 51 1.13 -24.84 -10.52
C GLU A 51 0.50 -24.05 -9.36
N PHE A 52 -0.84 -23.98 -9.30
CA PHE A 52 -1.52 -23.29 -8.20
C PHE A 52 -1.48 -24.04 -6.86
N THR A 53 -1.09 -25.32 -6.84
CA THR A 53 -0.99 -26.12 -5.60
C THR A 53 -0.02 -25.48 -4.60
N SER A 54 1.06 -24.86 -5.10
CA SER A 54 2.09 -24.19 -4.30
C SER A 54 1.84 -22.69 -4.09
N ALA A 55 0.66 -22.15 -4.45
CA ALA A 55 0.37 -20.72 -4.37
C ALA A 55 0.17 -20.18 -2.92
N GLY A 56 0.30 -21.03 -1.89
CA GLY A 56 0.13 -20.68 -0.48
C GLY A 56 0.94 -19.45 -0.04
N PRO A 57 2.27 -19.45 -0.22
CA PRO A 57 3.12 -18.31 0.13
C PRO A 57 2.75 -17.03 -0.61
N THR A 58 2.31 -17.12 -1.87
CA THR A 58 1.85 -15.96 -2.65
C THR A 58 0.57 -15.36 -2.08
N ILE A 59 -0.39 -16.19 -1.68
CA ILE A 59 -1.64 -15.74 -1.04
C ILE A 59 -1.33 -15.01 0.28
N GLU A 60 -0.41 -15.57 1.07
CA GLU A 60 0.05 -14.97 2.32
C GLU A 60 0.73 -13.62 2.08
N PHE A 61 1.68 -13.56 1.15
CA PHE A 61 2.36 -12.32 0.77
C PHE A 61 1.36 -11.22 0.35
N ILE A 62 0.38 -11.57 -0.49
CA ILE A 62 -0.67 -10.63 -0.91
C ILE A 62 -1.44 -10.10 0.32
N LYS A 63 -1.82 -10.96 1.25
CA LYS A 63 -2.55 -10.56 2.47
C LYS A 63 -1.72 -9.68 3.39
N MET A 64 -0.44 -10.01 3.59
CA MET A 64 0.49 -9.22 4.41
C MET A 64 0.66 -7.80 3.86
N MET A 65 0.92 -7.68 2.56
CA MET A 65 1.07 -6.38 1.90
C MET A 65 -0.25 -5.59 1.89
N GLN A 66 -1.37 -6.27 1.65
CA GLN A 66 -2.70 -5.66 1.69
C GLN A 66 -2.99 -5.03 3.05
N LYS A 67 -2.77 -5.78 4.14
CA LYS A 67 -3.02 -5.31 5.50
C LYS A 67 -2.09 -4.16 5.87
N CYS A 68 -0.79 -4.26 5.59
CA CYS A 68 0.15 -3.16 5.80
C CYS A 68 -0.29 -1.87 5.08
N PHE A 69 -0.68 -1.97 3.81
CA PHE A 69 -1.18 -0.82 3.06
C PHE A 69 -2.50 -0.26 3.65
N ALA A 70 -3.42 -1.12 4.08
CA ALA A 70 -4.67 -0.68 4.68
C ALA A 70 -4.46 0.13 5.97
N LEU A 71 -3.51 -0.31 6.81
CA LEU A 71 -3.16 0.35 8.08
C LEU A 71 -2.43 1.68 7.86
N THR A 72 -1.66 1.80 6.79
CA THR A 72 -0.89 3.02 6.45
C THR A 72 -1.64 4.02 5.55
N ASP A 73 -2.78 3.62 4.95
CA ASP A 73 -3.66 4.47 4.13
C ASP A 73 -5.05 4.70 4.76
N VAL A 74 -5.12 4.90 6.08
CA VAL A 74 -6.38 5.24 6.75
C VAL A 74 -6.73 6.71 6.47
N SER A 75 -7.80 6.94 5.70
CA SER A 75 -8.10 8.25 5.12
C SER A 75 -9.28 8.97 5.74
N ASN A 76 -10.25 8.24 6.30
CA ASN A 76 -11.47 8.79 6.88
C ASN A 76 -12.17 7.73 7.78
N PHE A 77 -13.22 8.16 8.48
CA PHE A 77 -14.01 7.33 9.40
C PHE A 77 -14.97 6.36 8.73
N GLN A 78 -15.15 6.42 7.40
CA GLN A 78 -16.17 5.64 6.70
C GLN A 78 -15.57 4.59 5.77
N LYS A 79 -14.25 4.64 5.49
CA LYS A 79 -13.55 3.72 4.58
C LYS A 79 -13.72 2.27 5.02
N TYR A 80 -13.58 1.99 6.33
CA TYR A 80 -13.74 0.64 6.86
C TYR A 80 -15.15 0.07 6.64
N ILE A 81 -16.19 0.91 6.72
CA ILE A 81 -17.58 0.54 6.45
C ILE A 81 -17.79 0.25 4.96
N HIS A 82 -17.39 1.19 4.09
CA HIS A 82 -17.61 1.06 2.64
C HIS A 82 -16.82 -0.08 2.01
N CYS A 83 -15.59 -0.32 2.50
CA CYS A 83 -14.73 -1.38 1.99
C CYS A 83 -14.89 -2.70 2.77
N ASN A 84 -15.75 -2.73 3.80
CA ASN A 84 -15.88 -3.84 4.74
C ASN A 84 -14.51 -4.36 5.23
N ASN A 85 -13.66 -3.43 5.69
CA ASN A 85 -12.30 -3.71 6.10
C ASN A 85 -11.95 -2.98 7.40
N GLU A 86 -12.01 -3.71 8.51
CA GLU A 86 -11.69 -3.23 9.86
C GLU A 86 -10.30 -2.60 9.98
N ASP A 87 -9.32 -3.05 9.20
CA ASP A 87 -7.97 -2.48 9.24
C ASP A 87 -7.96 -1.01 8.75
N SER A 88 -8.96 -0.58 7.98
CA SER A 88 -9.07 0.80 7.49
C SER A 88 -9.72 1.78 8.49
N ARG A 89 -9.95 1.39 9.76
CA ARG A 89 -10.52 2.29 10.76
C ARG A 89 -9.46 3.27 11.31
N PRO A 90 -9.85 4.49 11.73
CA PRO A 90 -8.95 5.42 12.43
C PRO A 90 -8.32 4.78 13.68
N PHE A 91 -7.09 5.17 14.01
CA PHE A 91 -6.46 4.78 15.27
C PHE A 91 -6.94 5.71 16.37
N THR A 92 -7.54 5.16 17.42
CA THR A 92 -8.05 5.92 18.57
C THR A 92 -7.45 5.45 19.89
N ASP A 93 -6.71 4.34 19.87
CA ASP A 93 -6.11 3.68 21.02
C ASP A 93 -4.63 3.44 20.75
N VAL A 94 -3.82 3.61 21.79
CA VAL A 94 -2.36 3.44 21.79
C VAL A 94 -1.98 1.97 21.91
N GLU A 95 -2.86 1.17 22.49
CA GLU A 95 -2.77 -0.30 22.58
C GLU A 95 -3.57 -0.98 21.47
N ASP A 96 -3.89 -0.27 20.38
CA ASP A 96 -4.59 -0.88 19.24
C ASP A 96 -3.74 -2.04 18.69
N PRO A 97 -4.25 -3.28 18.67
CA PRO A 97 -3.47 -4.46 18.27
C PRO A 97 -2.98 -4.41 16.82
N ARG A 98 -3.53 -3.52 16.00
CA ARG A 98 -3.02 -3.25 14.65
C ARG A 98 -1.66 -2.56 14.65
N LEU A 99 -1.33 -1.80 15.69
CA LEU A 99 0.00 -1.19 15.88
C LEU A 99 1.03 -2.25 16.21
N GLU A 100 0.72 -3.15 17.15
CA GLU A 100 1.58 -4.29 17.46
C GLU A 100 1.79 -5.18 16.23
N TRP A 101 0.72 -5.49 15.48
CA TRP A 101 0.83 -6.26 14.24
C TRP A 101 1.80 -5.64 13.22
N LEU A 102 1.85 -4.31 13.12
CA LEU A 102 2.81 -3.64 12.24
C LEU A 102 4.25 -3.79 12.72
N GLU A 103 4.51 -3.69 14.03
CA GLU A 103 5.86 -3.71 14.59
C GLU A 103 6.46 -5.11 14.75
N THR A 104 5.61 -6.10 15.03
CA THR A 104 6.05 -7.48 15.27
C THR A 104 5.76 -8.30 14.02
N VAL A 105 4.51 -8.69 13.81
CA VAL A 105 4.11 -9.65 12.78
C VAL A 105 4.54 -9.24 11.37
N PHE A 106 4.33 -7.98 10.98
CA PHE A 106 4.70 -7.53 9.64
C PHE A 106 6.21 -7.36 9.46
N LEU A 107 6.92 -6.78 10.44
CA LEU A 107 8.36 -6.59 10.32
C LEU A 107 9.13 -7.90 10.39
N ASP A 108 8.75 -8.80 11.28
CA ASP A 108 9.32 -10.16 11.37
C ASP A 108 9.11 -10.89 10.04
N TYR A 109 7.90 -10.83 9.48
CA TYR A 109 7.62 -11.41 8.16
C TYR A 109 8.49 -10.83 7.04
N ILE A 110 8.72 -9.52 7.03
CA ILE A 110 9.56 -8.87 6.02
C ILE A 110 11.05 -9.22 6.22
N GLU A 111 11.49 -9.43 7.47
CA GLU A 111 12.83 -9.90 7.80
C GLU A 111 13.04 -11.36 7.38
N ASP A 112 12.10 -12.24 7.69
CA ASP A 112 12.10 -13.64 7.27
C ASP A 112 12.10 -13.75 5.74
N LEU A 113 11.22 -13.01 5.07
CA LEU A 113 11.15 -12.97 3.61
C LEU A 113 12.49 -12.53 3.00
N LYS A 114 13.19 -11.58 3.62
CA LYS A 114 14.52 -11.16 3.18
C LYS A 114 15.58 -12.26 3.40
N ASN A 115 15.55 -12.94 4.54
CA ASN A 115 16.51 -13.98 4.91
C ASN A 115 16.35 -15.25 4.07
N GLU A 116 15.12 -15.59 3.70
CA GLU A 116 14.78 -16.75 2.87
C GLU A 116 14.91 -16.48 1.36
N SER A 117 14.97 -15.21 0.96
CA SER A 117 15.13 -14.83 -0.44
C SER A 117 16.52 -15.15 -0.97
N LEU A 118 16.58 -15.69 -2.19
CA LEU A 118 17.83 -15.81 -2.93
C LEU A 118 18.45 -14.43 -3.20
N THR A 119 19.79 -14.37 -3.23
CA THR A 119 20.54 -13.14 -3.51
C THR A 119 20.04 -12.47 -4.79
N GLY A 120 19.53 -11.24 -4.67
CA GLY A 120 19.02 -10.44 -5.79
C GLY A 120 17.52 -10.61 -6.11
N ASN A 121 16.82 -11.53 -5.45
CA ASN A 121 15.38 -11.76 -5.65
C ASN A 121 14.49 -10.97 -4.67
N PHE A 122 15.07 -10.38 -3.64
CA PHE A 122 14.38 -9.48 -2.73
C PHE A 122 14.45 -8.01 -3.19
N SER A 123 13.71 -7.14 -2.51
CA SER A 123 13.80 -5.69 -2.71
C SER A 123 15.21 -5.15 -2.47
N SER A 124 15.49 -3.95 -3.00
CA SER A 124 16.78 -3.29 -2.74
C SER A 124 16.98 -3.01 -1.26
N LYS A 125 18.25 -2.87 -0.83
CA LYS A 125 18.58 -2.54 0.57
C LYS A 125 17.88 -1.26 1.04
N GLU A 126 17.80 -0.27 0.16
CA GLU A 126 17.15 1.02 0.39
C GLU A 126 15.64 0.84 0.57
N THR A 127 15.01 0.00 -0.26
CA THR A 127 13.57 -0.29 -0.18
C THR A 127 13.24 -1.02 1.12
N TYR A 128 14.02 -2.03 1.48
CA TYR A 128 13.90 -2.73 2.76
C TYR A 128 14.01 -1.78 3.95
N HIS A 129 15.07 -0.96 4.00
CA HIS A 129 15.25 0.01 5.06
C HIS A 129 14.11 1.02 5.12
N ALA A 130 13.62 1.50 3.97
CA ALA A 130 12.50 2.43 3.91
C ALA A 130 11.21 1.81 4.46
N ILE A 131 10.92 0.53 4.15
CA ILE A 131 9.75 -0.19 4.69
C ILE A 131 9.85 -0.29 6.21
N VAL A 132 10.99 -0.76 6.73
CA VAL A 132 11.20 -0.92 8.18
C VAL A 132 11.11 0.43 8.90
N PHE A 133 11.80 1.45 8.38
CA PHE A 133 11.83 2.78 8.95
C PHE A 133 10.43 3.42 8.94
N ALA A 134 9.76 3.45 7.79
CA ALA A 134 8.43 4.05 7.67
C ALA A 134 7.40 3.33 8.56
N THR A 135 7.48 2.01 8.70
CA THR A 135 6.58 1.25 9.58
C THR A 135 6.77 1.65 11.04
N LYS A 136 8.01 1.60 11.54
CA LYS A 136 8.33 1.98 12.93
C LYS A 136 7.96 3.43 13.22
N THR A 137 8.39 4.36 12.37
CA THR A 137 8.09 5.78 12.54
C THR A 137 6.59 6.08 12.48
N ASN A 138 5.81 5.40 11.63
CA ASN A 138 4.35 5.57 11.62
C ASN A 138 3.74 5.15 12.95
N VAL A 139 4.14 4.00 13.50
CA VAL A 139 3.61 3.51 14.77
C VAL A 139 4.01 4.44 15.93
N ASP A 140 5.28 4.85 16.01
CA ASP A 140 5.75 5.82 16.99
C ASP A 140 4.99 7.16 16.89
N CYS A 141 4.75 7.63 15.66
CA CYS A 141 4.03 8.87 15.41
C CYS A 141 2.57 8.76 15.87
N ILE A 142 1.88 7.65 15.57
CA ILE A 142 0.51 7.40 16.03
C ILE A 142 0.46 7.42 17.56
N ARG A 143 1.32 6.65 18.23
CA ARG A 143 1.39 6.60 19.69
C ARG A 143 1.67 7.97 20.28
N HIS A 144 2.62 8.73 19.72
CA HIS A 144 2.94 10.08 20.18
C HIS A 144 1.76 11.05 20.04
N LEU A 145 1.05 11.02 18.90
CA LEU A 145 -0.10 11.89 18.66
C LEU A 145 -1.25 11.60 19.62
N LEU A 146 -1.50 10.32 19.92
CA LEU A 146 -2.55 9.92 20.85
C LEU A 146 -2.17 10.19 22.32
N THR A 147 -0.95 9.81 22.75
CA THR A 147 -0.52 9.93 24.15
C THR A 147 -0.08 11.33 24.55
N VAL A 148 0.82 11.95 23.77
CA VAL A 148 1.49 13.22 24.14
C VAL A 148 0.74 14.43 23.60
N LYS A 149 0.18 14.32 22.39
CA LYS A 149 -0.60 15.43 21.79
C LYS A 149 -2.10 15.33 22.11
N HIS A 150 -2.54 14.25 22.74
CA HIS A 150 -3.94 14.02 23.14
C HIS A 150 -4.93 14.13 21.96
N PHE A 151 -4.51 13.70 20.77
CA PHE A 151 -5.42 13.64 19.62
C PHE A 151 -6.44 12.53 19.89
N LYS A 152 -7.70 12.79 19.54
CA LYS A 152 -8.77 11.78 19.68
C LYS A 152 -8.63 10.61 18.72
N PHE A 153 -7.96 10.84 17.59
CA PHE A 153 -7.74 9.84 16.57
C PHE A 153 -6.57 10.23 15.66
N VAL A 154 -6.04 9.27 14.90
CA VAL A 154 -5.03 9.47 13.87
C VAL A 154 -5.47 8.81 12.55
N LEU A 155 -5.30 9.55 11.46
CA LEU A 155 -5.52 9.09 10.07
C LEU A 155 -4.16 8.97 9.38
N THR A 156 -3.68 7.76 9.16
CA THR A 156 -2.32 7.50 8.66
C THR A 156 -2.08 8.03 7.25
N ARG A 157 -3.12 8.18 6.42
CA ARG A 157 -2.98 8.82 5.10
C ARG A 157 -2.45 10.26 5.19
N LYS A 158 -2.68 10.96 6.31
CA LYS A 158 -2.19 12.33 6.53
C LYS A 158 -0.68 12.40 6.76
N LEU A 159 -0.02 11.26 6.94
CA LEU A 159 1.44 11.15 7.09
C LEU A 159 2.16 10.92 5.74
N SER A 160 1.43 10.81 4.63
CA SER A 160 1.97 10.58 3.28
C SER A 160 2.23 11.89 2.50
N SER A 161 3.02 11.78 1.42
CA SER A 161 3.28 12.87 0.46
C SER A 161 2.15 13.08 -0.57
N ASP A 162 1.10 12.25 -0.58
CA ASP A 162 -0.03 12.32 -1.52
C ASP A 162 -0.58 13.75 -1.71
N PRO A 163 -0.80 14.57 -0.66
CA PRO A 163 -1.31 15.93 -0.85
C PRO A 163 -0.35 16.83 -1.63
N VAL A 164 0.96 16.66 -1.44
CA VAL A 164 2.00 17.41 -2.15
C VAL A 164 2.06 16.97 -3.61
N GLU A 165 1.97 15.67 -3.88
CA GLU A 165 1.90 15.14 -5.25
C GLU A 165 0.62 15.59 -5.98
N SER A 166 -0.49 15.66 -5.27
CA SER A 166 -1.76 16.20 -5.77
C SER A 166 -1.63 17.69 -6.12
N LEU A 167 -0.94 18.47 -5.28
CA LEU A 167 -0.61 19.87 -5.57
C LEU A 167 0.23 20.00 -6.84
N PHE A 168 1.28 19.20 -7.00
CA PHE A 168 2.08 19.19 -8.24
C PHE A 168 1.27 18.75 -9.46
N GLY A 169 0.34 17.81 -9.30
CA GLY A 169 -0.60 17.42 -10.34
C GLY A 169 -1.55 18.55 -10.71
N PHE A 170 -2.05 19.30 -9.72
CA PHE A 170 -2.90 20.46 -9.94
C PHE A 170 -2.16 21.56 -10.70
N LEU A 171 -0.97 21.95 -10.24
CA LEU A 171 -0.16 22.97 -10.89
C LEU A 171 0.07 22.62 -12.35
N ARG A 172 0.44 21.37 -12.65
CA ARG A 172 0.62 20.90 -14.04
C ARG A 172 -0.63 21.04 -14.90
N ARG A 173 -1.79 20.64 -14.40
CA ARG A 173 -3.06 20.78 -15.13
C ARG A 173 -3.42 22.24 -15.37
N SER A 174 -3.14 23.13 -14.41
CA SER A 174 -3.47 24.56 -14.50
C SER A 174 -2.65 25.31 -15.55
N ALA A 175 -1.49 24.80 -15.97
CA ALA A 175 -0.73 25.39 -17.09
C ALA A 175 -1.07 24.81 -18.48
N GLY A 176 -2.15 24.02 -18.59
CA GLY A 176 -2.59 23.46 -19.86
C GLY A 176 -1.59 22.44 -20.42
N ARG A 177 -1.09 22.68 -21.65
CA ARG A 177 -0.14 21.78 -22.34
C ARG A 177 1.33 21.96 -21.90
N ASN A 178 1.61 22.80 -20.90
CA ASN A 178 2.97 23.00 -20.43
C ASN A 178 3.30 22.06 -19.27
N ASP A 179 3.74 20.84 -19.58
CA ASP A 179 4.13 19.83 -18.57
C ASP A 179 5.48 20.15 -17.90
N MET A 180 6.29 21.06 -18.47
CA MET A 180 7.57 21.50 -17.90
C MET A 180 7.46 22.90 -17.31
N PHE A 181 7.53 22.97 -15.98
CA PHE A 181 7.49 24.23 -15.25
C PHE A 181 8.90 24.78 -15.05
N ASN A 182 9.08 26.05 -15.41
CA ASN A 182 10.16 26.83 -14.84
C ASN A 182 9.70 27.45 -13.51
N VAL A 183 10.64 27.94 -12.71
CA VAL A 183 10.36 28.52 -11.38
C VAL A 183 9.30 29.61 -11.45
N LYS A 184 9.33 30.47 -12.47
CA LYS A 184 8.38 31.57 -12.63
C LYS A 184 6.96 31.07 -12.86
N SER A 185 6.77 30.06 -13.70
CA SER A 185 5.47 29.43 -13.96
C SER A 185 4.93 28.74 -12.71
N THR A 186 5.78 28.11 -11.91
CA THR A 186 5.38 27.50 -10.64
C THR A 186 4.91 28.54 -9.63
N VAL A 187 5.67 29.63 -9.45
CA VAL A 187 5.32 30.73 -8.53
C VAL A 187 4.00 31.37 -8.95
N CYS A 188 3.84 31.71 -10.24
CA CYS A 188 2.59 32.28 -10.75
C CYS A 188 1.41 31.32 -10.60
N GLY A 189 1.63 30.01 -10.70
CA GLY A 189 0.62 28.99 -10.47
C GLY A 189 0.17 28.95 -9.01
N LEU A 190 1.11 29.02 -8.07
CA LEU A 190 0.85 29.04 -6.62
C LEU A 190 0.13 30.33 -6.18
N GLU A 191 0.49 31.47 -6.75
CA GLU A 191 -0.17 32.77 -6.49
C GLU A 191 -1.64 32.81 -6.92
N LYS A 192 -2.07 31.89 -7.78
CA LYS A 192 -3.44 31.80 -8.32
C LYS A 192 -4.32 30.77 -7.59
N MET A 193 -3.77 30.04 -6.61
CA MET A 193 -4.49 29.07 -5.79
C MET A 193 -5.18 29.74 -4.63
#